data_AF-A0A9E3WSM6-F1
#
_entry.id   AF-A0A9E3WSM6-F1
#
_cell.length_a   1.000
_cell.length_b   1.000
_cell.length_c   1.000
_cell.angle_alpha   90.00
_cell.angle_beta   90.00
_cell.angle_gamma   90.00
#
_symmetry.space_group_name_H-M   'P 1'
#
loop_
_entity.id
_entity.type
_entity.pdbx_description
1 polymer ?
#
loop_
_entity_poly.entity_id
_entity_poly.type
_entity_poly.pdbx_seq_one_letter_code
_entity_poly.pdbx_strand_id
1 'polypeptide(L)'
;LDLNGQTGITTNSLLLASGASSNLINSNTSTAASYAKSISLNNNTPNIGGAGDMTLSGVLSNGGVGSNGGFTKIGAGTLTLSGANTYAGVTTFESGVVNATALSNYGVSGSLGNRSAAQDVPTNIGLLFRGGTLQYTGGTATSTDRAIRVSTVGGAFLDASGSVPTATMSFTRTAASPDFYENSGNRQITFTGTNTGANTFAMPIQSTGGLTTVNKTGSGRWVLTGASTYSGPTNIQAGVLQIENSTALGAGTFSTNDWTVISNGASLHLNGNLAVTEHFRLQGNGADGLGAIRSLSGTSSISQAMGLDGTTQFGVDAGSQLTIVNTIYSAVGTPGLTKSGLGTLILSGANSYNGGTNINGGTL
;
A
#
# COMPACT_ATOMS: atom_id res chain seq x y z
N LEU A 1 21.43 -19.61 13.10
CA LEU A 1 20.86 -19.66 14.45
C LEU A 1 19.35 -19.81 14.32
N ASP A 2 18.80 -20.89 14.85
CA ASP A 2 17.36 -21.05 15.03
C ASP A 2 17.03 -20.80 16.50
N LEU A 3 16.11 -19.86 16.76
CA LEU A 3 15.63 -19.54 18.09
C LEU A 3 14.57 -20.52 18.58
N ASN A 4 13.88 -21.24 17.69
CA ASN A 4 12.90 -22.30 18.02
C ASN A 4 11.94 -21.97 19.18
N GLY A 5 11.36 -20.76 19.17
CA GLY A 5 10.41 -20.28 20.18
C GLY A 5 11.04 -19.80 21.50
N GLN A 6 12.36 -19.71 21.59
CA GLN A 6 13.03 -19.17 22.79
C GLN A 6 12.74 -17.68 22.95
N THR A 7 12.37 -17.29 24.17
CA THR A 7 12.00 -15.91 24.53
C THR A 7 12.97 -15.31 25.53
N GLY A 8 13.05 -13.97 25.57
CA GLY A 8 13.79 -13.24 26.58
C GLY A 8 15.30 -13.39 26.47
N ILE A 9 15.83 -13.70 25.28
CA ILE A 9 17.27 -13.82 25.09
C ILE A 9 17.90 -12.43 25.25
N THR A 10 18.57 -12.26 26.39
CA THR A 10 19.13 -10.99 26.87
C THR A 10 20.63 -11.10 27.14
N THR A 11 21.29 -12.15 26.66
CA THR A 11 22.73 -12.34 26.83
C THR A 11 23.41 -12.47 25.47
N ASN A 12 24.63 -11.92 25.39
CA ASN A 12 25.54 -11.89 24.22
C ASN A 12 24.99 -11.11 23.01
N SER A 13 25.86 -10.37 22.31
CA SER A 13 25.55 -9.82 20.99
C SER A 13 25.73 -10.89 19.92
N LEU A 14 24.95 -10.82 18.84
CA LEU A 14 25.08 -11.72 17.69
C LEU A 14 25.86 -11.06 16.56
N LEU A 15 26.76 -11.81 15.94
CA LEU A 15 27.39 -11.45 14.68
C LEU A 15 26.86 -12.40 13.59
N LEU A 16 26.17 -11.86 12.59
CA LEU A 16 25.75 -12.60 11.41
C LEU A 16 26.84 -12.43 10.34
N ALA A 17 27.66 -13.47 10.15
CA ALA A 17 28.80 -13.47 9.23
C ALA A 17 28.39 -13.60 7.75
N SER A 18 29.35 -13.64 6.82
CA SER A 18 29.11 -13.83 5.38
C SER A 18 28.91 -15.30 5.02
N GLY A 19 28.09 -15.58 4.00
CA GLY A 19 27.88 -16.93 3.45
C GLY A 19 26.41 -17.37 3.46
N ALA A 20 26.08 -18.42 2.69
CA ALA A 20 24.71 -18.91 2.45
C ALA A 20 23.95 -19.40 3.72
N SER A 21 24.61 -19.43 4.88
CA SER A 21 24.09 -20.05 6.12
C SER A 21 24.02 -19.11 7.33
N SER A 22 24.21 -17.80 7.15
CA SER A 22 24.02 -16.83 8.25
C SER A 22 22.55 -16.46 8.40
N ASN A 23 21.74 -17.43 8.82
CA ASN A 23 20.31 -17.23 9.04
C ASN A 23 20.04 -16.99 10.53
N LEU A 24 19.15 -16.06 10.86
CA LEU A 24 18.52 -15.95 12.17
C LEU A 24 17.04 -16.27 12.01
N ILE A 25 16.62 -17.46 12.45
CA ILE A 25 15.25 -17.94 12.22
C ILE A 25 14.52 -18.30 13.51
N ASN A 26 13.19 -18.33 13.44
CA ASN A 26 12.34 -19.06 14.34
C ASN A 26 11.55 -20.11 13.55
N SER A 27 11.87 -21.40 13.72
CA SER A 27 11.13 -22.49 13.09
C SER A 27 9.83 -22.86 13.83
N ASN A 28 9.67 -22.43 15.09
CA ASN A 28 8.53 -22.78 15.93
C ASN A 28 7.30 -21.91 15.60
N THR A 29 6.29 -22.50 14.97
CA THR A 29 5.04 -21.82 14.60
C THR A 29 4.05 -21.65 15.76
N SER A 30 4.29 -22.30 16.90
CA SER A 30 3.42 -22.24 18.08
C SER A 30 3.84 -21.17 19.09
N THR A 31 5.13 -20.81 19.10
CA THR A 31 5.70 -19.88 20.09
C THR A 31 6.58 -18.86 19.40
N ALA A 32 6.28 -17.58 19.61
CA ALA A 32 7.09 -16.48 19.11
C ALA A 32 8.44 -16.43 19.84
N ALA A 33 9.52 -16.20 19.10
CA ALA A 33 10.85 -16.00 19.68
C ALA A 33 11.13 -14.53 19.99
N SER A 34 12.02 -14.24 20.94
CA SER A 34 12.48 -12.85 21.18
C SER A 34 13.96 -12.74 21.54
N TYR A 35 14.61 -11.73 20.95
CA TYR A 35 16.03 -11.44 21.12
C TYR A 35 16.26 -9.94 21.32
N ALA A 36 16.89 -9.57 22.43
CA ALA A 36 16.94 -8.17 22.89
C ALA A 36 18.33 -7.52 22.79
N LYS A 37 19.37 -8.26 22.40
CA LYS A 37 20.73 -7.72 22.27
C LYS A 37 21.03 -7.27 20.85
N SER A 38 22.07 -6.45 20.71
CA SER A 38 22.49 -5.95 19.41
C SER A 38 22.89 -7.08 18.47
N ILE A 39 22.53 -6.94 17.21
CA ILE A 39 22.85 -7.87 16.13
C ILE A 39 23.69 -7.09 15.10
N SER A 40 24.91 -7.52 14.85
CA SER A 40 25.75 -7.00 13.78
C SER A 40 25.55 -7.85 12.53
N LEU A 41 25.19 -7.21 11.42
CA LEU A 41 25.03 -7.81 10.09
C LEU A 41 26.37 -7.93 9.35
N ASN A 42 27.46 -7.38 9.91
CA ASN A 42 28.82 -7.45 9.37
C ASN A 42 28.93 -7.14 7.86
N ASN A 43 28.25 -6.08 7.39
CA ASN A 43 28.17 -5.70 5.98
C ASN A 43 27.61 -6.78 5.03
N ASN A 44 26.81 -7.73 5.55
CA ASN A 44 26.14 -8.79 4.78
C ASN A 44 24.62 -8.58 4.68
N THR A 45 23.96 -9.47 3.94
CA THR A 45 22.50 -9.56 3.81
C THR A 45 21.99 -10.93 4.30
N PRO A 46 22.09 -11.24 5.60
CA PRO A 46 21.59 -12.51 6.16
C PRO A 46 20.08 -12.67 5.95
N ASN A 47 19.62 -13.92 5.98
CA ASN A 47 18.18 -14.17 6.08
C ASN A 47 17.73 -14.08 7.54
N ILE A 48 16.67 -13.34 7.81
CA ILE A 48 16.08 -13.20 9.14
C ILE A 48 14.59 -13.54 9.03
N GLY A 49 14.02 -14.35 9.92
CA GLY A 49 12.58 -14.66 9.91
C GLY A 49 12.27 -16.11 10.25
N GLY A 50 11.59 -16.83 9.38
CA GLY A 50 11.20 -18.23 9.61
C GLY A 50 9.68 -18.45 9.59
N ALA A 51 9.26 -19.67 9.93
CA ALA A 51 7.84 -20.04 9.94
C ALA A 51 7.09 -19.45 11.14
N GLY A 52 7.77 -19.27 12.27
CA GLY A 52 7.24 -18.66 13.48
C GLY A 52 7.55 -17.16 13.60
N ASP A 53 6.78 -16.49 14.45
CA ASP A 53 6.98 -15.07 14.75
C ASP A 53 8.27 -14.83 15.55
N MET A 54 8.86 -13.66 15.37
CA MET A 54 10.09 -13.25 16.04
C MET A 54 10.07 -11.76 16.36
N THR A 55 10.49 -11.38 17.57
CA THR A 55 10.71 -9.98 17.95
C THR A 55 12.20 -9.71 18.17
N LEU A 56 12.75 -8.74 17.45
CA LEU A 56 14.10 -8.22 17.67
C LEU A 56 13.99 -6.81 18.24
N SER A 57 14.33 -6.66 19.53
CA SER A 57 14.31 -5.37 20.23
C SER A 57 15.68 -4.73 20.37
N GLY A 58 16.75 -5.49 20.15
CA GLY A 58 18.10 -4.95 20.05
C GLY A 58 18.35 -4.23 18.73
N VAL A 59 19.41 -3.44 18.67
CA VAL A 59 19.81 -2.69 17.46
C VAL A 59 20.42 -3.64 16.44
N LEU A 60 19.85 -3.70 15.23
CA LEU A 60 20.50 -4.24 14.04
C LEU A 60 21.42 -3.17 13.45
N SER A 61 22.69 -3.51 13.30
CA SER A 61 23.75 -2.61 12.81
C SER A 61 24.61 -3.29 11.75
N ASN A 62 25.30 -2.53 10.92
CA ASN A 62 26.19 -3.07 9.89
C ASN A 62 27.57 -2.37 9.82
N GLY A 63 27.93 -1.61 10.87
CA GLY A 63 29.19 -0.88 10.94
C GLY A 63 29.12 0.61 10.59
N GLY A 64 27.94 1.15 10.24
CA GLY A 64 27.71 2.59 10.08
C GLY A 64 27.16 3.00 8.70
N VAL A 65 26.97 4.30 8.51
CA VAL A 65 26.43 4.89 7.27
C VAL A 65 27.44 4.68 6.14
N GLY A 66 27.00 4.11 5.01
CA GLY A 66 27.86 3.76 3.87
C GLY A 66 28.26 2.28 3.78
N SER A 67 28.05 1.50 4.85
CA SER A 67 28.07 0.04 4.76
C SER A 67 26.76 -0.47 4.15
N ASN A 68 26.84 -1.45 3.25
CA ASN A 68 25.70 -1.97 2.48
C ASN A 68 25.01 -3.17 3.14
N GLY A 69 25.41 -3.54 4.36
CA GLY A 69 24.76 -4.64 5.09
C GLY A 69 23.29 -4.37 5.38
N GLY A 70 22.43 -5.30 5.01
CA GLY A 70 20.98 -5.26 5.15
C GLY A 70 20.48 -6.64 5.58
N PHE A 71 19.23 -6.99 5.27
CA PHE A 71 18.76 -8.36 5.51
C PHE A 71 17.62 -8.74 4.57
N THR A 72 17.41 -10.04 4.42
CA THR A 72 16.28 -10.61 3.70
C THR A 72 15.30 -11.24 4.68
N LYS A 73 14.08 -10.72 4.75
CA LYS A 73 12.99 -11.32 5.51
C LYS A 73 12.46 -12.56 4.79
N ILE A 74 12.61 -13.73 5.40
CA ILE A 74 12.14 -15.03 4.89
C ILE A 74 11.06 -15.67 5.77
N GLY A 75 10.34 -16.64 5.22
CA GLY A 75 9.35 -17.45 5.92
C GLY A 75 8.05 -16.71 6.24
N ALA A 76 7.01 -17.47 6.58
CA ALA A 76 5.66 -16.95 6.75
C ALA A 76 5.46 -16.06 8.00
N GLY A 77 6.28 -16.25 9.04
CA GLY A 77 6.11 -15.57 10.32
C GLY A 77 6.34 -14.06 10.26
N THR A 78 5.91 -13.37 11.31
CA THR A 78 6.09 -11.93 11.53
C THR A 78 7.42 -11.67 12.21
N LEU A 79 8.27 -10.84 11.60
CA LEU A 79 9.45 -10.26 12.22
C LEU A 79 9.12 -8.86 12.74
N THR A 80 9.00 -8.70 14.05
CA THR A 80 8.82 -7.38 14.68
C THR A 80 10.17 -6.75 14.97
N LEU A 81 10.38 -5.54 14.47
CA LEU A 81 11.58 -4.72 14.72
C LEU A 81 11.20 -3.51 15.58
N SER A 82 11.66 -3.51 16.84
CA SER A 82 11.37 -2.43 17.80
C SER A 82 12.57 -1.57 18.18
N GLY A 83 13.79 -1.99 17.85
CA GLY A 83 14.98 -1.17 18.02
C GLY A 83 15.08 -0.04 16.99
N ALA A 84 15.75 1.05 17.38
CA ALA A 84 16.23 2.08 16.44
C ALA A 84 17.44 1.54 15.67
N ASN A 85 17.19 0.86 14.56
CA ASN A 85 18.21 0.15 13.80
C ASN A 85 19.12 1.13 13.04
N THR A 86 20.38 0.74 12.87
CA THR A 86 21.48 1.56 12.31
C THR A 86 22.15 0.93 11.09
N TYR A 87 21.60 -0.17 10.57
CA TYR A 87 22.04 -0.71 9.29
C TYR A 87 21.61 0.22 8.14
N ALA A 88 22.45 0.31 7.11
CA ALA A 88 22.25 1.20 5.96
C ALA A 88 22.04 0.44 4.62
N GLY A 89 22.07 -0.89 4.63
CA GLY A 89 21.77 -1.72 3.48
C GLY A 89 20.28 -1.89 3.19
N VAL A 90 19.99 -2.70 2.17
CA VAL A 90 18.62 -2.98 1.71
C VAL A 90 17.88 -3.88 2.72
N THR A 91 16.63 -3.53 3.00
CA THR A 91 15.68 -4.47 3.62
C THR A 91 14.89 -5.16 2.51
N THR A 92 15.09 -6.46 2.33
CA THR A 92 14.39 -7.26 1.33
C THR A 92 13.23 -8.01 1.98
N PHE A 93 12.02 -7.82 1.47
CA PHE A 93 10.78 -8.44 1.92
C PHE A 93 10.45 -9.61 0.99
N GLU A 94 11.04 -10.78 1.24
CA GLU A 94 10.84 -11.98 0.40
C GLU A 94 9.51 -12.68 0.75
N SER A 95 9.16 -12.79 2.04
CA SER A 95 7.92 -13.44 2.48
C SER A 95 7.52 -13.08 3.91
N GLY A 96 6.25 -13.34 4.26
CA GLY A 96 5.70 -13.03 5.58
C GLY A 96 5.67 -11.53 5.87
N VAL A 97 5.77 -11.16 7.14
CA VAL A 97 5.61 -9.76 7.58
C VAL A 97 6.87 -9.25 8.26
N VAL A 98 7.31 -8.04 7.93
CA VAL A 98 8.15 -7.22 8.82
C VAL A 98 7.24 -6.18 9.45
N ASN A 99 7.03 -6.28 10.77
CA ASN A 99 6.29 -5.31 11.53
C ASN A 99 7.26 -4.24 12.08
N ALA A 100 7.14 -3.02 11.57
CA ALA A 100 7.87 -1.86 12.03
C ALA A 100 7.05 -1.13 13.10
N THR A 101 7.63 -0.91 14.27
CA THR A 101 6.99 -0.12 15.33
C THR A 101 7.20 1.38 15.15
N ALA A 102 8.22 1.78 14.38
CA ALA A 102 8.44 3.15 13.94
C ALA A 102 9.16 3.16 12.57
N LEU A 103 8.54 3.79 11.58
CA LEU A 103 9.21 4.15 10.33
C LEU A 103 9.98 5.47 10.52
N SER A 104 11.04 5.62 9.76
CA SER A 104 11.86 6.84 9.73
C SER A 104 12.14 7.25 8.29
N ASN A 105 12.64 8.47 8.10
CA ASN A 105 13.16 8.92 6.82
C ASN A 105 14.57 8.37 6.56
N TYR A 106 15.10 8.54 5.34
CA TYR A 106 16.51 8.30 5.05
C TYR A 106 17.43 9.05 6.04
N GLY A 107 18.57 8.45 6.36
CA GLY A 107 19.56 8.97 7.29
C GLY A 107 19.18 8.89 8.77
N VAL A 108 17.90 8.60 9.08
CA VAL A 108 17.40 8.55 10.44
C VAL A 108 17.20 7.10 10.87
N SER A 109 17.78 6.72 12.01
CA SER A 109 17.55 5.40 12.61
C SER A 109 16.08 5.18 12.97
N GLY A 110 15.57 4.02 12.60
CA GLY A 110 14.22 3.56 12.91
C GLY A 110 14.15 2.04 12.77
N SER A 111 12.94 1.46 12.76
CA SER A 111 12.79 0.00 12.61
C SER A 111 13.47 -0.53 11.33
N LEU A 112 13.53 0.27 10.26
CA LEU A 112 14.07 -0.14 8.96
C LEU A 112 15.48 0.43 8.66
N GLY A 113 16.28 0.70 9.70
CA GLY A 113 17.65 1.16 9.55
C GLY A 113 17.77 2.68 9.34
N ASN A 114 18.96 3.14 8.94
CA ASN A 114 19.32 4.56 8.76
C ASN A 114 19.95 4.85 7.38
N ARG A 115 19.66 4.01 6.38
CA ARG A 115 20.14 4.17 4.99
C ARG A 115 20.03 5.62 4.50
N SER A 116 21.05 6.11 3.79
CA SER A 116 21.06 7.45 3.16
C SER A 116 20.37 7.43 1.79
N ALA A 117 19.67 8.52 1.45
CA ALA A 117 19.05 8.68 0.13
C ALA A 117 20.07 8.64 -1.02
N ALA A 118 21.32 9.07 -0.77
CA ALA A 118 22.39 9.04 -1.77
C ALA A 118 22.87 7.62 -2.12
N GLN A 119 22.50 6.61 -1.33
CA GLN A 119 22.83 5.22 -1.61
C GLN A 119 21.84 4.57 -2.58
N ASP A 120 20.67 5.18 -2.80
CA ASP A 120 19.67 4.66 -3.71
C ASP A 120 20.04 4.97 -5.16
N VAL A 121 20.34 3.91 -5.88
CA VAL A 121 20.69 3.88 -7.30
C VAL A 121 19.85 2.81 -7.99
N PRO A 122 19.76 2.79 -9.33
CA PRO A 122 19.14 1.68 -10.03
C PRO A 122 19.72 0.34 -9.55
N THR A 123 18.87 -0.67 -9.33
CA THR A 123 19.19 -1.98 -8.70
C THR A 123 19.41 -2.02 -7.18
N ASN A 124 19.53 -0.89 -6.49
CA ASN A 124 19.83 -0.85 -5.05
C ASN A 124 18.96 0.19 -4.34
N ILE A 125 17.74 -0.20 -4.01
CA ILE A 125 16.73 0.64 -3.35
C ILE A 125 16.50 0.13 -1.94
N GLY A 126 16.41 1.04 -0.97
CA GLY A 126 16.41 0.71 0.46
C GLY A 126 15.35 -0.30 0.93
N LEU A 127 14.18 -0.33 0.27
CA LEU A 127 13.10 -1.27 0.54
C LEU A 127 12.78 -2.05 -0.73
N LEU A 128 13.11 -3.35 -0.75
CA LEU A 128 12.89 -4.24 -1.89
C LEU A 128 11.81 -5.27 -1.58
N PHE A 129 10.71 -5.25 -2.31
CA PHE A 129 9.60 -6.19 -2.12
C PHE A 129 9.61 -7.30 -3.16
N ARG A 130 9.55 -8.55 -2.68
CA ARG A 130 9.46 -9.80 -3.45
C ARG A 130 8.33 -10.71 -2.95
N GLY A 131 7.24 -10.10 -2.49
CA GLY A 131 6.05 -10.79 -1.97
C GLY A 131 5.82 -10.65 -0.47
N GLY A 132 6.78 -10.12 0.29
CA GLY A 132 6.61 -9.85 1.72
C GLY A 132 5.81 -8.57 2.01
N THR A 133 5.42 -8.42 3.28
CA THR A 133 4.65 -7.28 3.80
C THR A 133 5.50 -6.40 4.70
N LEU A 134 5.42 -5.09 4.50
CA LEU A 134 5.78 -4.10 5.52
C LEU A 134 4.51 -3.71 6.28
N GLN A 135 4.46 -4.01 7.57
CA GLN A 135 3.33 -3.69 8.44
C GLN A 135 3.72 -2.62 9.45
N TYR A 136 2.77 -1.73 9.75
CA TYR A 136 2.83 -0.79 10.85
C TYR A 136 1.68 -1.06 11.84
N THR A 137 2.00 -1.27 13.12
CA THR A 137 1.02 -1.52 14.21
C THR A 137 1.16 -0.57 15.40
N GLY A 138 1.96 0.48 15.29
CA GLY A 138 2.23 1.40 16.39
C GLY A 138 1.03 2.29 16.79
N GLY A 139 1.24 3.10 17.84
CA GLY A 139 0.21 3.95 18.45
C GLY A 139 0.25 5.42 18.04
N THR A 140 1.19 5.82 17.17
CA THR A 140 1.40 7.23 16.77
C THR A 140 1.50 7.33 15.25
N ALA A 141 1.34 8.51 14.67
CA ALA A 141 1.64 8.64 13.24
C ALA A 141 3.12 8.34 12.98
N THR A 142 3.42 7.71 11.85
CA THR A 142 4.79 7.44 11.39
C THR A 142 4.93 7.77 9.92
N SER A 143 6.13 8.14 9.50
CA SER A 143 6.42 8.40 8.10
C SER A 143 7.77 7.88 7.66
N THR A 144 7.91 7.75 6.34
CA THR A 144 9.17 7.49 5.65
C THR A 144 9.17 8.21 4.32
N ASP A 145 10.32 8.72 3.89
CA ASP A 145 10.57 9.23 2.54
C ASP A 145 11.37 8.21 1.69
N ARG A 146 11.48 6.97 2.19
CA ARG A 146 12.19 5.89 1.51
C ARG A 146 11.49 5.48 0.22
N ALA A 147 12.29 5.35 -0.83
CA ALA A 147 11.89 4.72 -2.07
C ALA A 147 11.65 3.22 -1.87
N ILE A 148 10.86 2.64 -2.76
CA ILE A 148 10.55 1.21 -2.81
C ILE A 148 10.89 0.66 -4.19
N ARG A 149 11.25 -0.62 -4.24
CA ARG A 149 11.45 -1.38 -5.46
C ARG A 149 10.63 -2.65 -5.38
N VAL A 150 9.94 -2.98 -6.47
CA VAL A 150 8.92 -4.05 -6.48
C VAL A 150 9.25 -5.09 -7.53
N SER A 151 9.31 -6.35 -7.10
CA SER A 151 9.54 -7.50 -7.97
C SER A 151 8.27 -8.01 -8.62
N THR A 152 8.44 -8.76 -9.71
CA THR A 152 7.38 -9.54 -10.35
C THR A 152 7.04 -10.81 -9.54
N VAL A 153 7.95 -11.23 -8.66
CA VAL A 153 7.71 -12.31 -7.70
C VAL A 153 6.93 -11.73 -6.52
N GLY A 154 5.63 -12.05 -6.41
CA GLY A 154 4.77 -11.70 -5.28
C GLY A 154 4.31 -10.24 -5.15
N GLY A 155 5.12 -9.26 -5.58
CA GLY A 155 4.82 -7.83 -5.49
C GLY A 155 5.11 -7.22 -4.12
N ALA A 156 4.48 -6.07 -3.82
CA ALA A 156 4.63 -5.35 -2.56
C ALA A 156 3.34 -5.33 -1.75
N PHE A 157 3.44 -5.47 -0.44
CA PHE A 157 2.32 -5.34 0.49
C PHE A 157 2.65 -4.30 1.56
N LEU A 158 1.82 -3.27 1.65
CA LEU A 158 1.93 -2.18 2.61
C LEU A 158 0.71 -2.23 3.53
N ASP A 159 0.92 -2.61 4.78
CA ASP A 159 -0.14 -2.82 5.77
C ASP A 159 -0.11 -1.72 6.84
N ALA A 160 -1.09 -0.82 6.75
CA ALA A 160 -1.31 0.21 7.75
C ALA A 160 -2.37 -0.24 8.76
N SER A 161 -1.90 -0.82 9.88
CA SER A 161 -2.73 -1.35 10.96
C SER A 161 -2.40 -0.69 12.31
N GLY A 162 -2.05 0.60 12.28
CA GLY A 162 -1.82 1.39 13.48
C GLY A 162 -3.04 1.38 14.40
N SER A 163 -2.80 1.30 15.70
CA SER A 163 -3.79 0.92 16.72
C SER A 163 -4.94 1.91 16.95
N VAL A 164 -4.81 3.14 16.47
CA VAL A 164 -5.85 4.19 16.53
C VAL A 164 -5.90 4.96 15.20
N PRO A 165 -7.02 5.60 14.82
CA PRO A 165 -7.13 6.28 13.52
C PRO A 165 -6.04 7.33 13.24
N THR A 166 -5.46 7.97 14.26
CA THR A 166 -4.37 8.94 14.09
C THR A 166 -2.99 8.29 13.98
N ALA A 167 -2.86 6.98 14.22
CA ALA A 167 -1.62 6.22 14.09
C ALA A 167 -1.37 5.79 12.63
N THR A 168 -1.24 6.78 11.74
CA THR A 168 -1.15 6.55 10.30
C THR A 168 0.25 6.15 9.86
N MET A 169 0.33 5.39 8.76
CA MET A 169 1.55 5.09 8.03
C MET A 169 1.62 5.96 6.75
N SER A 170 2.68 6.75 6.59
CA SER A 170 2.84 7.64 5.42
C SER A 170 4.17 7.46 4.68
N PHE A 171 4.09 7.15 3.38
CA PHE A 171 5.20 7.31 2.43
C PHE A 171 5.13 8.71 1.82
N THR A 172 6.06 9.56 2.23
CA THR A 172 6.04 11.01 1.95
C THR A 172 6.87 11.43 0.73
N ARG A 173 7.61 10.50 0.14
CA ARG A 173 8.39 10.76 -1.07
C ARG A 173 7.46 11.08 -2.24
N THR A 174 7.66 12.23 -2.88
CA THR A 174 6.86 12.66 -4.05
C THR A 174 7.55 12.40 -5.38
N ALA A 175 8.86 12.18 -5.40
CA ALA A 175 9.58 11.76 -6.59
C ALA A 175 9.38 10.25 -6.85
N ALA A 176 9.36 9.86 -8.12
CA ALA A 176 9.39 8.45 -8.50
C ALA A 176 10.57 7.72 -7.83
N SER A 177 10.40 6.43 -7.53
CA SER A 177 11.54 5.60 -7.10
C SER A 177 12.58 5.56 -8.21
N PRO A 178 13.90 5.69 -7.92
CA PRO A 178 14.95 5.68 -8.96
C PRO A 178 14.91 4.43 -9.86
N ASP A 179 14.47 3.30 -9.32
CA ASP A 179 14.22 2.06 -10.03
C ASP A 179 13.07 1.32 -9.34
N PHE A 180 11.84 1.63 -9.76
CA PHE A 180 10.63 1.13 -9.12
C PHE A 180 10.41 -0.38 -9.32
N TYR A 181 11.05 -0.99 -10.32
CA TYR A 181 10.90 -2.41 -10.68
C TYR A 181 12.19 -3.17 -10.41
N GLU A 182 12.06 -4.41 -9.97
CA GLU A 182 13.22 -5.30 -9.94
C GLU A 182 13.51 -5.95 -11.30
N ASN A 183 12.46 -6.42 -11.97
CA ASN A 183 12.50 -7.16 -13.22
C ASN A 183 11.39 -6.66 -14.15
N SER A 184 11.53 -6.91 -15.45
CA SER A 184 10.44 -6.75 -16.42
C SER A 184 9.32 -7.75 -16.13
N GLY A 185 8.07 -7.33 -16.31
CA GLY A 185 6.90 -8.21 -16.25
C GLY A 185 5.81 -7.66 -15.33
N ASN A 186 4.76 -8.47 -15.15
CA ASN A 186 3.62 -8.10 -14.32
C ASN A 186 4.00 -8.11 -12.84
N ARG A 187 3.54 -7.10 -12.10
CA ARG A 187 3.70 -7.02 -10.64
C ARG A 187 2.47 -6.38 -10.00
N GLN A 188 2.46 -6.36 -8.68
CA GLN A 188 1.40 -5.73 -7.91
C GLN A 188 1.93 -4.94 -6.72
N ILE A 189 1.14 -3.97 -6.31
CA ILE A 189 1.27 -3.28 -5.03
C ILE A 189 -0.08 -3.39 -4.34
N THR A 190 -0.07 -3.88 -3.11
CA THR A 190 -1.27 -4.03 -2.30
C THR A 190 -1.18 -3.11 -1.11
N PHE A 191 -2.12 -2.17 -1.04
CA PHE A 191 -2.38 -1.35 0.12
C PHE A 191 -3.43 -2.07 0.98
N THR A 192 -3.10 -2.37 2.23
CA THR A 192 -3.98 -3.09 3.17
C THR A 192 -3.92 -2.50 4.58
N GLY A 193 -4.59 -3.14 5.51
CA GLY A 193 -4.60 -2.81 6.93
C GLY A 193 -5.96 -2.33 7.41
N THR A 194 -6.04 -2.11 8.73
CA THR A 194 -7.28 -1.77 9.44
C THR A 194 -7.38 -0.29 9.80
N ASN A 195 -6.30 0.47 9.67
CA ASN A 195 -6.26 1.86 10.10
C ASN A 195 -7.14 2.74 9.19
N THR A 196 -8.10 3.45 9.79
CA THR A 196 -9.07 4.31 9.07
C THR A 196 -8.60 5.75 8.86
N GLY A 197 -7.43 6.10 9.40
CA GLY A 197 -6.79 7.38 9.17
C GLY A 197 -6.29 7.58 7.74
N ALA A 198 -5.66 8.73 7.49
CA ALA A 198 -5.07 9.06 6.20
C ALA A 198 -3.68 8.39 6.01
N ASN A 199 -3.66 7.07 5.83
CA ASN A 199 -2.42 6.37 5.46
C ASN A 199 -2.03 6.77 4.04
N THR A 200 -0.91 7.47 3.88
CA THR A 200 -0.64 8.20 2.63
C THR A 200 0.47 7.54 1.83
N PHE A 201 0.31 7.47 0.51
CA PHE A 201 1.35 7.08 -0.44
C PHE A 201 1.52 8.17 -1.49
N ALA A 202 2.56 8.99 -1.35
CA ALA A 202 2.83 10.14 -2.21
C ALA A 202 3.69 9.83 -3.44
N MET A 203 4.26 8.62 -3.49
CA MET A 203 5.19 8.24 -4.55
C MET A 203 4.42 7.90 -5.83
N PRO A 204 4.80 8.45 -7.00
CA PRO A 204 4.28 7.99 -8.28
C PRO A 204 4.47 6.48 -8.49
N ILE A 205 3.40 5.78 -8.85
CA ILE A 205 3.46 4.37 -9.26
C ILE A 205 3.62 4.32 -10.78
N GLN A 206 4.56 3.51 -11.26
CA GLN A 206 4.90 3.40 -12.68
C GLN A 206 4.85 1.95 -13.15
N SER A 207 4.81 1.73 -14.47
CA SER A 207 4.96 0.42 -15.12
C SER A 207 6.24 0.37 -15.97
N THR A 208 6.88 -0.80 -16.09
CA THR A 208 7.92 -1.06 -17.10
C THR A 208 7.93 -2.53 -17.48
N GLY A 209 7.80 -2.81 -18.78
CA GLY A 209 7.89 -4.16 -19.32
C GLY A 209 6.78 -5.13 -18.87
N GLY A 210 5.66 -4.59 -18.36
CA GLY A 210 4.49 -5.34 -17.89
C GLY A 210 3.53 -4.45 -17.10
N LEU A 211 2.39 -5.03 -16.71
CA LEU A 211 1.35 -4.33 -15.94
C LEU A 211 1.80 -4.16 -14.47
N THR A 212 1.40 -3.05 -13.86
CA THR A 212 1.51 -2.86 -12.41
C THR A 212 0.11 -2.75 -11.86
N THR A 213 -0.36 -3.81 -11.20
CA THR A 213 -1.67 -3.83 -10.56
C THR A 213 -1.61 -3.12 -9.22
N VAL A 214 -2.57 -2.25 -8.94
CA VAL A 214 -2.75 -1.64 -7.62
C VAL A 214 -3.96 -2.29 -6.97
N ASN A 215 -3.77 -2.86 -5.77
CA ASN A 215 -4.84 -3.46 -5.00
C ASN A 215 -5.06 -2.64 -3.72
N LYS A 216 -6.32 -2.39 -3.37
CA LYS A 216 -6.73 -1.93 -2.04
C LYS A 216 -7.55 -3.02 -1.36
N THR A 217 -7.02 -3.59 -0.30
CA THR A 217 -7.67 -4.58 0.57
C THR A 217 -7.70 -4.07 2.02
N GLY A 218 -8.23 -4.87 2.95
CA GLY A 218 -8.40 -4.46 4.34
C GLY A 218 -9.47 -3.38 4.53
N SER A 219 -9.97 -3.23 5.75
CA SER A 219 -11.04 -2.28 6.08
C SER A 219 -10.56 -0.83 6.17
N GLY A 220 -9.25 -0.59 6.26
CA GLY A 220 -8.67 0.73 6.45
C GLY A 220 -8.77 1.65 5.22
N ARG A 221 -8.19 2.86 5.38
CA ARG A 221 -8.13 3.89 4.34
C ARG A 221 -6.69 4.13 3.89
N TRP A 222 -6.47 4.17 2.58
CA TRP A 222 -5.22 4.62 1.97
C TRP A 222 -5.48 5.81 1.06
N VAL A 223 -4.56 6.78 1.04
CA VAL A 223 -4.62 8.03 0.26
C VAL A 223 -3.47 8.05 -0.73
N LEU A 224 -3.78 8.05 -2.03
CA LEU A 224 -2.80 8.19 -3.10
C LEU A 224 -2.74 9.66 -3.55
N THR A 225 -1.57 10.27 -3.40
CA THR A 225 -1.36 11.68 -3.77
C THR A 225 -0.36 11.85 -4.93
N GLY A 226 0.39 10.80 -5.26
CA GLY A 226 1.34 10.79 -6.37
C GLY A 226 0.65 10.72 -7.74
N ALA A 227 1.17 11.48 -8.71
CA ALA A 227 0.76 11.40 -10.11
C ALA A 227 1.32 10.10 -10.72
N SER A 228 0.47 9.08 -10.86
CA SER A 228 0.89 7.76 -11.30
C SER A 228 0.71 7.57 -12.81
N THR A 229 1.46 6.62 -13.38
CA THR A 229 1.43 6.31 -14.82
C THR A 229 1.49 4.80 -15.08
N TYR A 230 1.13 3.97 -14.10
CA TYR A 230 1.01 2.54 -14.34
C TYR A 230 -0.16 2.24 -15.27
N SER A 231 -0.02 1.13 -15.99
CA SER A 231 -0.97 0.65 -16.98
C SER A 231 -1.69 -0.63 -16.55
N GLY A 232 -1.60 -1.03 -15.27
CA GLY A 232 -2.37 -2.17 -14.75
C GLY A 232 -3.66 -1.70 -14.07
N PRO A 233 -4.53 -2.64 -13.66
CA PRO A 233 -5.81 -2.30 -13.07
C PRO A 233 -5.65 -1.79 -11.63
N THR A 234 -6.64 -1.02 -11.19
CA THR A 234 -6.80 -0.66 -9.77
C THR A 234 -7.97 -1.42 -9.17
N ASN A 235 -7.70 -2.41 -8.31
CA ASN A 235 -8.72 -3.23 -7.67
C ASN A 235 -8.99 -2.77 -6.23
N ILE A 236 -10.13 -2.12 -6.01
CA ILE A 236 -10.60 -1.68 -4.70
C ILE A 236 -11.55 -2.76 -4.15
N GLN A 237 -11.00 -3.65 -3.32
CA GLN A 237 -11.65 -4.87 -2.85
C GLN A 237 -12.30 -4.71 -1.47
N ALA A 238 -11.75 -3.84 -0.61
CA ALA A 238 -12.29 -3.54 0.71
C ALA A 238 -11.84 -2.17 1.23
N GLY A 239 -12.61 -1.60 2.16
CA GLY A 239 -12.30 -0.31 2.78
C GLY A 239 -12.32 0.85 1.78
N VAL A 240 -11.46 1.83 2.01
CA VAL A 240 -11.45 3.08 1.24
C VAL A 240 -10.10 3.31 0.55
N LEU A 241 -10.10 3.45 -0.77
CA LEU A 241 -9.02 4.11 -1.49
C LEU A 241 -9.42 5.57 -1.71
N GLN A 242 -8.61 6.53 -1.30
CA GLN A 242 -8.78 7.94 -1.63
C GLN A 242 -7.72 8.38 -2.63
N ILE A 243 -8.09 9.25 -3.56
CA ILE A 243 -7.16 9.93 -4.44
C ILE A 243 -7.23 11.44 -4.26
N GLU A 244 -6.08 12.09 -4.40
CA GLU A 244 -5.93 13.56 -4.38
C GLU A 244 -5.20 14.09 -5.61
N ASN A 245 -4.98 13.21 -6.60
CA ASN A 245 -4.36 13.54 -7.87
C ASN A 245 -5.16 12.90 -9.02
N SER A 246 -5.38 13.66 -10.09
CA SER A 246 -6.15 13.25 -11.26
C SER A 246 -5.65 11.95 -11.92
N THR A 247 -4.34 11.66 -11.84
CA THR A 247 -3.73 10.45 -12.43
C THR A 247 -3.28 9.43 -11.38
N ALA A 248 -3.77 9.53 -10.13
CA ALA A 248 -3.40 8.58 -9.07
C ALA A 248 -3.77 7.12 -9.39
N LEU A 249 -4.79 6.92 -10.23
CA LEU A 249 -5.32 5.60 -10.61
C LEU A 249 -4.66 4.98 -11.85
N GLY A 250 -3.64 5.64 -12.43
CA GLY A 250 -2.89 5.11 -13.56
C GLY A 250 -3.00 5.97 -14.83
N ALA A 251 -2.68 5.34 -15.96
CA ALA A 251 -2.59 5.98 -17.27
C ALA A 251 -3.95 6.20 -17.97
N GLY A 252 -5.04 5.61 -17.49
CA GLY A 252 -6.38 5.78 -18.09
C GLY A 252 -6.53 5.21 -19.48
N THR A 253 -5.68 4.27 -19.89
CA THR A 253 -5.72 3.67 -21.23
C THR A 253 -6.94 2.75 -21.38
N PHE A 254 -7.66 2.86 -22.50
CA PHE A 254 -8.77 1.94 -22.79
C PHE A 254 -8.24 0.56 -23.18
N SER A 255 -8.02 -0.27 -22.17
CA SER A 255 -7.64 -1.67 -22.25
C SER A 255 -8.51 -2.45 -21.27
N THR A 256 -8.91 -3.67 -21.60
CA THR A 256 -9.69 -4.53 -20.70
C THR A 256 -8.93 -4.91 -19.42
N ASN A 257 -7.64 -4.63 -19.36
CA ASN A 257 -6.76 -5.02 -18.25
C ASN A 257 -6.39 -3.85 -17.33
N ASP A 258 -6.90 -2.63 -17.57
CA ASP A 258 -6.40 -1.41 -16.93
C ASP A 258 -7.50 -0.68 -16.13
N TRP A 259 -8.67 -1.30 -15.98
CA TRP A 259 -9.82 -0.64 -15.35
C TRP A 259 -9.65 -0.48 -13.84
N THR A 260 -10.29 0.55 -13.29
CA THR A 260 -10.54 0.64 -11.85
C THR A 260 -11.78 -0.17 -11.50
N VAL A 261 -11.63 -1.18 -10.67
CA VAL A 261 -12.71 -2.08 -10.23
C VAL A 261 -13.02 -1.84 -8.75
N ILE A 262 -14.28 -1.55 -8.44
CA ILE A 262 -14.75 -1.32 -7.06
C ILE A 262 -15.70 -2.44 -6.66
N SER A 263 -15.26 -3.25 -5.70
CA SER A 263 -16.04 -4.38 -5.18
C SER A 263 -17.16 -3.92 -4.24
N ASN A 264 -18.15 -4.79 -4.05
CA ASN A 264 -19.27 -4.51 -3.15
C ASN A 264 -18.77 -4.20 -1.73
N GLY A 265 -19.18 -3.06 -1.18
CA GLY A 265 -18.79 -2.60 0.17
C GLY A 265 -17.44 -1.86 0.24
N ALA A 266 -16.75 -1.66 -0.89
CA ALA A 266 -15.53 -0.85 -0.96
C ALA A 266 -15.80 0.51 -1.63
N SER A 267 -14.94 1.51 -1.35
CA SER A 267 -15.13 2.86 -1.88
C SER A 267 -13.87 3.46 -2.50
N LEU A 268 -14.07 4.20 -3.59
CA LEU A 268 -13.16 5.23 -4.05
C LEU A 268 -13.62 6.60 -3.53
N HIS A 269 -12.75 7.33 -2.85
CA HIS A 269 -12.97 8.71 -2.45
C HIS A 269 -12.20 9.66 -3.36
N LEU A 270 -12.87 10.72 -3.81
CA LEU A 270 -12.30 11.82 -4.58
C LEU A 270 -12.23 13.04 -3.65
N ASN A 271 -11.02 13.56 -3.42
CA ASN A 271 -10.82 14.73 -2.56
C ASN A 271 -10.13 15.85 -3.34
N GLY A 272 -10.87 16.87 -3.74
CA GLY A 272 -10.36 18.06 -4.44
C GLY A 272 -10.94 18.23 -5.85
N ASN A 273 -10.20 18.93 -6.70
CA ASN A 273 -10.61 19.24 -8.07
C ASN A 273 -9.94 18.27 -9.05
N LEU A 274 -10.52 17.08 -9.23
CA LEU A 274 -9.89 15.98 -9.98
C LEU A 274 -10.50 15.80 -11.37
N ALA A 275 -9.66 15.50 -12.35
CA ALA A 275 -10.08 15.13 -13.70
C ALA A 275 -9.61 13.70 -14.00
N VAL A 276 -10.40 12.72 -13.56
CA VAL A 276 -10.04 11.30 -13.63
C VAL A 276 -10.36 10.74 -15.01
N THR A 277 -9.35 10.15 -15.66
CA THR A 277 -9.46 9.61 -17.03
C THR A 277 -9.52 8.09 -17.09
N GLU A 278 -9.98 7.44 -16.03
CA GLU A 278 -10.04 5.97 -15.89
C GLU A 278 -11.40 5.38 -16.25
N HIS A 279 -11.38 4.16 -16.79
CA HIS A 279 -12.56 3.32 -16.93
C HIS A 279 -12.91 2.65 -15.60
N PHE A 280 -14.21 2.47 -15.34
CA PHE A 280 -14.69 1.90 -14.08
C PHE A 280 -15.61 0.69 -14.29
N ARG A 281 -15.42 -0.30 -13.41
CA ARG A 281 -16.42 -1.32 -13.06
C ARG A 281 -16.72 -1.19 -11.56
N LEU A 282 -17.98 -1.13 -11.17
CA LEU A 282 -18.33 -0.95 -9.78
C LEU A 282 -19.69 -1.55 -9.42
N GLN A 283 -19.85 -1.84 -8.13
CA GLN A 283 -21.09 -2.33 -7.55
C GLN A 283 -21.19 -1.99 -6.07
N GLY A 284 -22.43 -1.89 -5.57
CA GLY A 284 -22.72 -1.78 -4.15
C GLY A 284 -22.80 -0.36 -3.60
N ASN A 285 -23.00 -0.29 -2.28
CA ASN A 285 -23.27 0.97 -1.57
C ASN A 285 -21.99 1.66 -1.08
N GLY A 286 -20.82 1.05 -1.31
CA GLY A 286 -19.55 1.50 -0.77
C GLY A 286 -19.34 1.23 0.72
N ALA A 287 -18.15 1.56 1.20
CA ALA A 287 -17.80 1.55 2.61
C ALA A 287 -18.72 2.48 3.39
N ASP A 288 -19.18 2.03 4.56
CA ASP A 288 -20.12 2.71 5.44
C ASP A 288 -21.47 3.10 4.78
N GLY A 289 -21.75 2.59 3.59
CA GLY A 289 -22.95 2.93 2.82
C GLY A 289 -22.98 4.38 2.32
N LEU A 290 -21.80 4.97 2.07
CA LEU A 290 -21.65 6.39 1.66
C LEU A 290 -21.29 6.57 0.17
N GLY A 291 -21.31 5.48 -0.61
CA GLY A 291 -21.06 5.48 -2.04
C GLY A 291 -19.85 4.64 -2.43
N ALA A 292 -20.02 3.80 -3.46
CA ALA A 292 -18.90 3.10 -4.10
C ALA A 292 -17.91 4.10 -4.73
N ILE A 293 -18.42 5.23 -5.22
CA ILE A 293 -17.63 6.44 -5.48
C ILE A 293 -18.20 7.56 -4.62
N ARG A 294 -17.32 8.26 -3.89
CA ARG A 294 -17.71 9.41 -3.04
C ARG A 294 -16.85 10.63 -3.34
N SER A 295 -17.48 11.74 -3.73
CA SER A 295 -16.81 13.04 -3.83
C SER A 295 -16.90 13.78 -2.50
N LEU A 296 -15.75 14.01 -1.87
CA LEU A 296 -15.63 14.59 -0.52
C LEU A 296 -15.55 16.13 -0.53
N SER A 297 -14.90 16.69 -1.55
CA SER A 297 -14.68 18.12 -1.70
C SER A 297 -14.45 18.49 -3.16
N GLY A 298 -14.68 19.77 -3.49
CA GLY A 298 -14.36 20.33 -4.80
C GLY A 298 -15.23 19.80 -5.94
N THR A 299 -14.79 20.08 -7.16
CA THR A 299 -15.46 19.65 -8.39
C THR A 299 -14.59 18.61 -9.08
N SER A 300 -15.05 17.36 -9.10
CA SER A 300 -14.35 16.27 -9.78
C SER A 300 -15.13 15.77 -11.00
N SER A 301 -14.41 15.24 -11.99
CA SER A 301 -14.99 14.58 -13.15
C SER A 301 -14.36 13.21 -13.40
N ILE A 302 -15.17 12.30 -13.94
CA ILE A 302 -14.72 11.01 -14.49
C ILE A 302 -15.06 11.03 -15.98
N SER A 303 -14.02 10.98 -16.82
CA SER A 303 -14.19 11.23 -18.25
C SER A 303 -14.49 9.98 -19.06
N GLN A 304 -14.21 8.78 -18.56
CA GLN A 304 -14.44 7.54 -19.31
C GLN A 304 -15.76 6.85 -18.95
N ALA A 305 -16.14 5.89 -19.79
CA ALA A 305 -17.33 5.07 -19.57
C ALA A 305 -17.21 4.18 -18.34
N MET A 306 -18.37 3.90 -17.73
CA MET A 306 -18.49 3.22 -16.46
C MET A 306 -19.54 2.10 -16.54
N GLY A 307 -19.13 0.88 -16.20
CA GLY A 307 -20.02 -0.28 -16.15
C GLY A 307 -20.48 -0.58 -14.72
N LEU A 308 -21.78 -0.76 -14.52
CA LEU A 308 -22.35 -1.19 -13.25
C LEU A 308 -22.47 -2.72 -13.23
N ASP A 309 -21.75 -3.37 -12.32
CA ASP A 309 -21.83 -4.81 -12.08
C ASP A 309 -22.94 -5.18 -11.08
N GLY A 310 -23.53 -4.18 -10.44
CA GLY A 310 -24.66 -4.29 -9.52
C GLY A 310 -25.20 -2.90 -9.16
N THR A 311 -26.32 -2.86 -8.43
CA THR A 311 -26.89 -1.59 -7.94
C THR A 311 -25.82 -0.81 -7.18
N THR A 312 -25.63 0.44 -7.57
CA THR A 312 -24.47 1.23 -7.17
C THR A 312 -24.90 2.56 -6.56
N GLN A 313 -24.25 2.94 -5.46
CA GLN A 313 -24.43 4.26 -4.87
C GLN A 313 -23.26 5.20 -5.20
N PHE A 314 -23.59 6.45 -5.56
CA PHE A 314 -22.68 7.58 -5.65
C PHE A 314 -22.97 8.56 -4.52
N GLY A 315 -21.96 8.84 -3.69
CA GLY A 315 -22.01 9.87 -2.66
C GLY A 315 -21.41 11.17 -3.16
N VAL A 316 -22.09 12.29 -2.93
CA VAL A 316 -21.51 13.62 -3.17
C VAL A 316 -21.75 14.47 -1.93
N ASP A 317 -20.68 14.78 -1.21
CA ASP A 317 -20.75 15.54 0.03
C ASP A 317 -21.17 16.99 -0.21
N ALA A 318 -21.66 17.66 0.83
CA ALA A 318 -22.12 19.04 0.76
C ALA A 318 -21.02 19.96 0.20
N GLY A 319 -21.39 20.84 -0.74
CA GLY A 319 -20.44 21.76 -1.39
C GLY A 319 -19.54 21.12 -2.45
N SER A 320 -19.71 19.82 -2.75
CA SER A 320 -18.96 19.10 -3.78
C SER A 320 -19.80 18.83 -5.03
N GLN A 321 -19.11 18.60 -6.14
CA GLN A 321 -19.71 18.16 -7.40
C GLN A 321 -18.93 16.96 -7.96
N LEU A 322 -19.66 15.98 -8.50
CA LEU A 322 -19.12 14.89 -9.30
C LEU A 322 -19.79 14.89 -10.67
N THR A 323 -19.00 14.99 -11.73
CA THR A 323 -19.50 14.86 -13.11
C THR A 323 -19.04 13.54 -13.72
N ILE A 324 -19.98 12.70 -14.13
CA ILE A 324 -19.71 11.55 -15.00
C ILE A 324 -19.95 12.01 -16.43
N VAL A 325 -18.86 12.11 -17.20
CA VAL A 325 -18.90 12.74 -18.54
C VAL A 325 -19.49 11.78 -19.58
N ASN A 326 -19.04 10.53 -19.56
CA ASN A 326 -19.44 9.50 -20.52
C ASN A 326 -20.52 8.57 -19.96
N THR A 327 -20.96 7.61 -20.78
CA THR A 327 -22.06 6.69 -20.46
C THR A 327 -21.81 5.84 -19.21
N ILE A 328 -22.83 5.74 -18.35
CA ILE A 328 -23.01 4.65 -17.39
C ILE A 328 -23.90 3.58 -18.03
N TYR A 329 -23.45 2.32 -18.04
CA TYR A 329 -24.18 1.19 -18.64
C TYR A 329 -24.32 0.00 -17.69
N SER A 330 -25.33 -0.86 -17.92
CA SER A 330 -25.45 -2.15 -17.23
C SER A 330 -24.37 -3.10 -17.74
N ALA A 331 -23.38 -3.39 -16.90
CA ALA A 331 -22.37 -4.38 -17.23
C ALA A 331 -22.82 -5.80 -16.83
N VAL A 332 -23.56 -5.93 -15.73
CA VAL A 332 -24.14 -7.20 -15.26
C VAL A 332 -25.55 -6.94 -14.72
N GLY A 333 -26.52 -7.77 -15.13
CA GLY A 333 -27.89 -7.73 -14.60
C GLY A 333 -28.65 -6.44 -14.93
N THR A 334 -29.50 -6.00 -14.01
CA THR A 334 -30.34 -4.79 -14.11
C THR A 334 -30.04 -3.78 -12.99
N PRO A 335 -28.80 -3.27 -12.92
CA PRO A 335 -28.34 -2.45 -11.81
C PRO A 335 -29.04 -1.09 -11.78
N GLY A 336 -29.44 -0.67 -10.58
CA GLY A 336 -29.92 0.69 -10.33
C GLY A 336 -28.82 1.64 -9.89
N LEU A 337 -29.13 2.94 -9.89
CA LEU A 337 -28.27 4.00 -9.39
C LEU A 337 -28.90 4.64 -8.14
N THR A 338 -28.12 4.85 -7.09
CA THR A 338 -28.52 5.68 -5.96
C THR A 338 -27.59 6.89 -5.83
N LYS A 339 -28.16 8.09 -5.78
CA LYS A 339 -27.46 9.32 -5.44
C LYS A 339 -27.66 9.63 -3.95
N SER A 340 -26.58 9.76 -3.19
CA SER A 340 -26.57 10.15 -1.78
C SER A 340 -25.73 11.42 -1.54
N GLY A 341 -25.79 11.96 -0.32
CA GLY A 341 -25.11 13.20 0.07
C GLY A 341 -25.75 14.47 -0.52
N LEU A 342 -25.45 15.62 0.08
CA LEU A 342 -26.12 16.89 -0.21
C LEU A 342 -25.56 17.63 -1.44
N GLY A 343 -24.45 17.18 -2.02
CA GLY A 343 -23.86 17.80 -3.21
C GLY A 343 -24.52 17.38 -4.53
N THR A 344 -23.89 17.75 -5.64
CA THR A 344 -24.42 17.56 -7.00
C THR A 344 -23.71 16.43 -7.74
N LEU A 345 -24.45 15.44 -8.23
CA LEU A 345 -23.98 14.49 -9.24
C LEU A 345 -24.50 14.96 -10.60
N ILE A 346 -23.64 15.02 -11.61
CA ILE A 346 -24.02 15.37 -12.99
C ILE A 346 -23.74 14.16 -13.86
N LEU A 347 -24.75 13.70 -14.59
CA LEU A 347 -24.60 12.66 -15.61
C LEU A 347 -24.71 13.32 -17.00
N SER A 348 -23.58 13.53 -17.66
CA SER A 348 -23.54 14.29 -18.93
C SER A 348 -23.81 13.41 -20.16
N GLY A 349 -23.41 12.14 -20.11
CA GLY A 349 -23.60 11.19 -21.21
C GLY A 349 -25.00 10.59 -21.24
N ALA A 350 -25.39 10.04 -22.40
CA ALA A 350 -26.57 9.18 -22.51
C ALA A 350 -26.30 7.88 -21.72
N ASN A 351 -27.07 7.66 -20.65
CA ASN A 351 -26.92 6.50 -19.78
C ASN A 351 -27.85 5.37 -20.22
N SER A 352 -27.38 4.12 -20.12
CA SER A 352 -28.06 2.92 -20.60
C SER A 352 -28.18 1.82 -19.54
N TYR A 353 -27.98 2.15 -18.26
CA TYR A 353 -28.28 1.21 -17.18
C TYR A 353 -29.80 0.95 -17.09
N ASN A 354 -30.17 -0.28 -16.72
CA ASN A 354 -31.54 -0.77 -16.86
C ASN A 354 -32.36 -0.71 -15.56
N GLY A 355 -31.73 -0.45 -14.42
CA GLY A 355 -32.40 -0.30 -13.13
C GLY A 355 -32.90 1.11 -12.85
N GLY A 356 -33.64 1.27 -11.75
CA GLY A 356 -34.16 2.56 -11.32
C GLY A 356 -33.08 3.52 -10.80
N THR A 357 -33.45 4.80 -10.73
CA THR A 357 -32.63 5.87 -10.13
C THR A 357 -33.27 6.39 -8.86
N ASN A 358 -32.58 6.25 -7.72
CA ASN A 358 -33.02 6.77 -6.43
C ASN A 358 -32.19 8.00 -6.05
N ILE A 359 -32.84 9.10 -5.68
CA ILE A 359 -32.20 10.31 -5.19
C ILE A 359 -32.49 10.41 -3.69
N ASN A 360 -31.54 9.99 -2.86
CA ASN A 360 -31.65 10.01 -1.40
C ASN A 360 -31.14 11.33 -0.79
N GLY A 361 -30.60 12.23 -1.60
CA GLY A 361 -30.16 13.56 -1.17
C GLY A 361 -29.46 14.36 -2.28
N GLY A 362 -29.43 15.68 -2.08
CA GLY A 362 -28.73 16.62 -2.98
C GLY A 362 -29.40 16.75 -4.34
N THR A 363 -28.57 16.96 -5.37
CA THR A 363 -29.02 17.17 -6.76
C THR A 363 -28.43 16.10 -7.68
N LEU A 364 -29.25 15.64 -8.64
CA LEU A 364 -28.86 14.83 -9.80
C LEU A 364 -29.28 15.55 -11.08
#